data_AF-A0A9E1KXI3-F1
#
_entry.id   AF-A0A9E1KXI3-F1
#
_cell.length_a   1.000
_cell.length_b   1.000
_cell.length_c   1.000
_cell.angle_alpha   90.00
_cell.angle_beta   90.00
_cell.angle_gamma   90.00
#
_symmetry.space_group_name_H-M   'P 1'
#
loop_
_entity.id
_entity.type
_entity.pdbx_description
1 polymer ?
#
loop_
_entity_poly.entity_id
_entity_poly.type
_entity_poly.pdbx_seq_one_letter_code
_entity_poly.pdbx_strand_id
1 'polypeptide(L)'
;MSKLQYFLFIGLILSLSFGDISLASTLLEIEKITIGEETINIKSTQLIEIAIKNRGKTDISVVVKLVITLPNHNIITFGEKRIKAKAQTISYALIPYWIDKKKSGDYTIGTKVFSLKGKLLAKHNKDQEQFFFANDPSRKRQLPRTRGKSLKKKQMIRMDNTQAQKIPLIQFEPADLLWKEVRFINKISVLRGEPANIRLVLQNNGGDIASNVKYSLYWYFVHRPKRKLRFYNDQIKVIAPGEKKVLEIPITIPDDEQKGKYQVLAVVDEGNEIKEANVKNNQSKAIKDMIFSDIALIMPTDGHSFAEDGLYFFEWRSNKYNQFKVEISADPSFLVEDSTFRIPKGDGDEGWTSSTSIKPLQGEMMPGLATGILESNKTDHLYWRVIARNSRGEITASESRKFFISLNAN
;
A
#
# COMPACT_ATOMS: atom_id res chain seq x y z
N MET A 1 -73.05 18.10 -55.64
CA MET A 1 -73.36 19.24 -54.74
C MET A 1 -72.90 18.89 -53.33
N SER A 2 -72.30 19.84 -52.61
CA SER A 2 -71.99 19.84 -51.14
C SER A 2 -70.96 18.82 -50.62
N LYS A 3 -69.65 19.13 -50.45
CA LYS A 3 -68.98 19.80 -49.30
C LYS A 3 -69.43 19.34 -47.90
N LEU A 4 -68.55 18.66 -47.15
CA LEU A 4 -68.00 19.15 -45.87
C LEU A 4 -66.76 18.35 -45.43
N GLN A 5 -65.80 19.07 -44.84
CA GLN A 5 -64.45 18.65 -44.45
C GLN A 5 -64.41 17.83 -43.15
N TYR A 6 -63.38 16.99 -42.98
CA TYR A 6 -62.63 16.90 -41.73
C TYR A 6 -61.13 16.69 -42.01
N PHE A 7 -60.32 17.49 -41.31
CA PHE A 7 -58.86 17.45 -41.25
C PHE A 7 -58.37 16.11 -40.69
N LEU A 8 -57.31 15.52 -41.27
CA LEU A 8 -56.36 14.73 -40.48
C LEU A 8 -54.94 14.72 -41.09
N PHE A 9 -54.02 15.17 -40.24
CA PHE A 9 -52.56 15.06 -40.18
C PHE A 9 -51.77 14.43 -41.35
N ILE A 10 -50.81 15.24 -41.82
CA ILE A 10 -49.67 14.90 -42.66
C ILE A 10 -48.73 13.93 -41.90
N GLY A 11 -48.58 12.72 -42.42
CA GLY A 11 -47.52 11.78 -42.05
C GLY A 11 -46.39 11.82 -43.07
N LEU A 12 -45.49 12.81 -42.95
CA LEU A 12 -44.23 12.82 -43.69
C LEU A 12 -43.26 11.88 -42.96
N ILE A 13 -43.02 10.70 -43.53
CA ILE A 13 -41.97 9.79 -43.05
C ILE A 13 -40.62 10.41 -43.42
N LEU A 14 -40.02 11.16 -42.49
CA LEU A 14 -38.62 11.53 -42.56
C LEU A 14 -37.79 10.31 -42.16
N SER A 15 -37.08 9.74 -43.13
CA SER A 15 -35.96 8.83 -42.91
C SER A 15 -34.81 9.61 -42.25
N LEU A 16 -34.80 9.64 -40.92
CA LEU A 16 -33.67 10.12 -40.16
C LEU A 16 -32.54 9.09 -40.24
N SER A 17 -31.53 9.40 -41.08
CA SER A 17 -30.21 8.80 -40.96
C SER A 17 -29.68 9.09 -39.56
N PHE A 18 -29.40 8.06 -38.77
CA PHE A 18 -28.63 8.20 -37.53
C PHE A 18 -27.20 8.57 -37.90
N GLY A 19 -26.96 9.87 -38.10
CA GLY A 19 -25.63 10.46 -38.13
C GLY A 19 -24.98 10.31 -36.77
N ASP A 20 -23.69 10.02 -36.79
CA ASP A 20 -22.82 9.90 -35.62
C ASP A 20 -23.08 10.99 -34.58
N ILE A 21 -23.37 10.57 -33.35
CA ILE A 21 -23.44 11.46 -32.19
C ILE A 21 -22.06 12.09 -31.99
N SER A 22 -21.94 13.34 -32.42
CA SER A 22 -20.84 14.26 -32.14
C SER A 22 -20.58 14.29 -30.64
N LEU A 23 -19.45 13.72 -30.20
CA LEU A 23 -18.93 13.90 -28.84
C LEU A 23 -18.72 15.40 -28.62
N ALA A 24 -19.45 15.97 -27.66
CA ALA A 24 -19.21 17.32 -27.18
C ALA A 24 -17.72 17.52 -26.86
N SER A 25 -17.19 18.67 -27.25
CA SER A 25 -15.78 19.11 -27.18
C SER A 25 -15.19 19.04 -25.77
N THR A 26 -14.86 17.84 -25.33
CA THR A 26 -13.96 17.64 -24.21
C THR A 26 -12.55 17.99 -24.69
N LEU A 27 -11.80 18.72 -23.86
CA LEU A 27 -10.37 19.01 -24.12
C LEU A 27 -9.49 17.76 -23.89
N LEU A 28 -10.10 16.58 -23.71
CA LEU A 28 -9.42 15.32 -23.51
C LEU A 28 -9.44 14.52 -24.81
N GLU A 29 -8.26 14.10 -25.24
CA GLU A 29 -8.06 13.32 -26.44
C GLU A 29 -7.21 12.10 -26.09
N ILE A 30 -7.52 10.95 -26.72
CA ILE A 30 -6.60 9.81 -26.69
C ILE A 30 -5.57 10.12 -27.76
N GLU A 31 -4.30 10.22 -27.37
CA GLU A 31 -3.23 10.54 -28.30
C GLU A 31 -2.68 9.27 -28.95
N LYS A 32 -2.48 8.22 -28.16
CA LYS A 32 -1.90 6.97 -28.61
C LYS A 32 -2.32 5.80 -27.73
N ILE A 33 -2.48 4.64 -28.35
CA ILE A 33 -2.55 3.33 -27.67
C ILE A 33 -1.27 2.59 -28.01
N THR A 34 -0.56 2.10 -27.00
CA THR A 34 0.68 1.34 -27.17
C THR A 34 0.48 -0.05 -26.56
N ILE A 35 0.90 -1.08 -27.30
CA ILE A 35 0.90 -2.47 -26.84
C ILE A 35 2.34 -2.94 -26.74
N GLY A 36 2.68 -3.62 -25.64
CA GLY A 36 4.06 -4.01 -25.36
C GLY A 36 4.68 -4.99 -26.37
N GLU A 37 3.87 -5.89 -26.94
CA GLU A 37 4.31 -6.92 -27.88
C GLU A 37 3.25 -7.15 -28.96
N GLU A 38 3.67 -7.41 -30.20
CA GLU A 38 2.75 -7.73 -31.30
C GLU A 38 2.27 -9.20 -31.26
N THR A 39 3.00 -10.08 -30.58
CA THR A 39 2.63 -11.49 -30.40
C THR A 39 2.93 -11.93 -28.98
N ILE A 40 1.96 -12.55 -28.31
CA ILE A 40 2.04 -12.93 -26.89
C ILE A 40 1.47 -14.33 -26.65
N ASN A 41 2.16 -15.10 -25.82
CA ASN A 41 1.71 -16.45 -25.44
C ASN A 41 0.41 -16.41 -24.66
N ILE A 42 -0.46 -17.38 -24.94
CA ILE A 42 -1.66 -17.61 -24.14
C ILE A 42 -1.28 -17.91 -22.68
N LYS A 43 -2.05 -17.37 -21.73
CA LYS A 43 -1.77 -17.28 -20.28
C LYS A 43 -0.81 -16.15 -19.87
N SER A 44 -0.23 -15.40 -20.82
CA SER A 44 0.49 -14.18 -20.49
C SER A 44 -0.46 -12.99 -20.37
N THR A 45 0.00 -11.95 -19.68
CA THR A 45 -0.71 -10.69 -19.53
C THR A 45 -0.21 -9.71 -20.57
N GLN A 46 -1.10 -9.13 -21.35
CA GLN A 46 -0.78 -8.05 -22.28
C GLN A 46 -0.87 -6.71 -21.58
N LEU A 47 0.24 -5.97 -21.50
CA LEU A 47 0.24 -4.60 -21.03
C LEU A 47 -0.15 -3.66 -22.17
N ILE A 48 -1.10 -2.77 -21.87
CA ILE A 48 -1.63 -1.77 -22.80
C ILE A 48 -1.51 -0.40 -22.13
N GLU A 49 -0.77 0.51 -22.76
CA GLU A 49 -0.63 1.90 -22.34
C GLU A 49 -1.52 2.80 -23.19
N ILE A 50 -2.18 3.75 -22.55
CA ILE A 50 -3.04 4.73 -23.22
C ILE A 50 -2.55 6.12 -22.84
N ALA A 51 -2.06 6.86 -23.83
CA ALA A 51 -1.68 8.26 -23.69
C ALA A 51 -2.93 9.14 -23.85
N ILE A 52 -3.22 9.93 -22.82
CA ILE A 52 -4.38 10.82 -22.76
C ILE A 52 -3.87 12.25 -22.67
N LYS A 53 -4.15 13.03 -23.70
CA LYS A 53 -3.78 14.43 -23.80
C LYS A 53 -4.89 15.30 -23.25
N ASN A 54 -4.58 16.10 -22.24
CA ASN A 54 -5.49 17.09 -21.70
C ASN A 54 -5.07 18.48 -22.18
N ARG A 55 -5.87 19.06 -23.09
CA ARG A 55 -5.69 20.44 -23.58
C ARG A 55 -6.31 21.49 -22.64
N GLY A 56 -6.98 21.05 -21.56
CA GLY A 56 -7.57 21.90 -20.55
C GLY A 56 -6.54 22.53 -19.62
N LYS A 57 -6.93 23.65 -19.00
CA LYS A 57 -6.12 24.38 -18.00
C LYS A 57 -6.19 23.76 -16.59
N THR A 58 -7.03 22.75 -16.39
CA THR A 58 -7.25 22.11 -15.09
C THR A 58 -7.06 20.61 -15.16
N ASP A 59 -6.62 20.03 -14.04
CA ASP A 59 -6.52 18.58 -13.89
C ASP A 59 -7.91 17.95 -13.84
N ILE A 60 -8.07 16.79 -14.48
CA ILE A 60 -9.35 16.08 -14.54
C ILE A 60 -9.14 14.62 -14.12
N SER A 61 -9.87 14.17 -13.10
CA SER A 61 -9.90 12.75 -12.72
C SER A 61 -10.82 11.96 -13.65
N VAL A 62 -10.28 10.91 -14.25
CA VAL A 62 -10.96 10.11 -15.28
C VAL A 62 -10.82 8.61 -15.03
N VAL A 63 -11.74 7.84 -15.60
CA VAL A 63 -11.72 6.37 -15.65
C VAL A 63 -11.46 5.93 -17.07
N VAL A 64 -10.42 5.13 -17.27
CA VAL A 64 -10.02 4.62 -18.58
C VAL A 64 -10.39 3.14 -18.67
N LYS A 65 -11.09 2.77 -19.74
CA LYS A 65 -11.50 1.39 -20.03
C LYS A 65 -11.05 1.00 -21.44
N LEU A 66 -10.56 -0.22 -21.59
CA LEU A 66 -10.24 -0.82 -22.88
C LEU A 66 -11.52 -1.27 -23.58
N VAL A 67 -11.53 -1.15 -24.90
CA VAL A 67 -12.50 -1.80 -25.78
C VAL A 67 -11.73 -2.85 -26.56
N ILE A 68 -12.03 -4.13 -26.32
CA ILE A 68 -11.25 -5.24 -26.84
C ILE A 68 -12.13 -6.07 -27.76
N THR A 69 -11.76 -6.15 -29.03
CA THR A 69 -12.32 -7.11 -29.97
C THR A 69 -11.54 -8.40 -29.83
N LEU A 70 -12.23 -9.45 -29.39
CA LEU A 70 -11.68 -10.79 -29.21
C LEU A 70 -11.54 -11.52 -30.55
N PRO A 71 -10.76 -12.63 -30.63
CA PRO A 71 -10.61 -13.43 -31.84
C PRO A 71 -11.91 -13.99 -32.42
N ASN A 72 -12.94 -14.15 -31.59
CA ASN A 72 -14.28 -14.55 -32.01
C ASN A 72 -15.17 -13.37 -32.43
N HIS A 73 -14.57 -12.20 -32.67
CA HIS A 73 -15.21 -10.92 -32.99
C HIS A 73 -16.15 -10.35 -31.90
N ASN A 74 -16.19 -10.94 -30.71
CA ASN A 74 -16.91 -10.34 -29.60
C ASN A 74 -16.16 -9.12 -29.08
N ILE A 75 -16.88 -8.01 -28.91
CA ILE A 75 -16.33 -6.79 -28.33
C ILE A 75 -16.66 -6.78 -26.84
N ILE A 76 -15.64 -6.65 -26.00
CA ILE A 76 -15.78 -6.47 -24.56
C ILE A 76 -15.23 -5.10 -24.14
N THR A 77 -15.79 -4.54 -23.08
CA THR A 77 -15.16 -3.40 -22.38
C THR A 77 -14.47 -3.93 -21.13
N PHE A 78 -13.19 -3.62 -20.94
CA PHE A 78 -12.38 -4.21 -19.87
C PHE A 78 -11.58 -3.15 -19.12
N GLY A 79 -11.42 -3.37 -17.81
CA GLY A 79 -10.64 -2.50 -16.92
C GLY A 79 -11.40 -1.24 -16.48
N GLU A 80 -10.92 -0.63 -15.40
CA GLU A 80 -11.43 0.63 -14.83
C GLU A 80 -10.30 1.45 -14.20
N LYS A 81 -9.26 1.76 -14.99
CA LYS A 81 -8.08 2.47 -14.46
C LYS A 81 -8.43 3.92 -14.19
N ARG A 82 -8.39 4.32 -12.91
CA ARG A 82 -8.54 5.72 -12.49
C ARG A 82 -7.20 6.43 -12.63
N ILE A 83 -7.17 7.53 -13.36
CA ILE A 83 -5.99 8.41 -13.46
C ILE A 83 -6.41 9.88 -13.29
N LYS A 84 -5.44 10.73 -12.94
CA LYS A 84 -5.59 12.18 -12.97
C LYS A 84 -4.93 12.70 -14.25
N ALA A 85 -5.73 13.11 -15.23
CA ALA A 85 -5.25 13.72 -16.45
C ALA A 85 -4.80 15.16 -16.15
N LYS A 86 -3.50 15.37 -16.04
CA LYS A 86 -2.90 16.66 -15.66
C LYS A 86 -3.15 17.72 -16.75
N ALA A 87 -3.34 18.98 -16.36
CA ALA A 87 -3.58 20.09 -17.28
C ALA A 87 -2.44 20.27 -18.30
N GLN A 88 -2.80 20.61 -19.55
CA GLN A 88 -1.88 20.93 -20.63
C GLN A 88 -0.74 19.92 -20.87
N THR A 89 -0.97 18.65 -20.56
CA THR A 89 0.04 17.60 -20.69
C THR A 89 -0.58 16.26 -21.05
N ILE A 90 0.28 15.26 -21.24
CA ILE A 90 -0.08 13.88 -21.53
C ILE A 90 -0.01 13.10 -20.22
N SER A 91 -1.05 12.31 -19.95
CA SER A 91 -1.11 11.40 -18.82
C SER A 91 -1.33 9.98 -19.32
N TYR A 92 -0.70 9.01 -18.67
CA TYR A 92 -0.68 7.63 -19.13
C TYR A 92 -1.57 6.74 -18.26
N ALA A 93 -2.34 5.87 -18.90
CA ALA A 93 -3.09 4.81 -18.25
C ALA A 93 -2.58 3.45 -18.72
N LEU A 94 -1.93 2.72 -17.82
CA LEU A 94 -1.45 1.36 -18.02
C LEU A 94 -2.49 0.36 -17.50
N ILE A 95 -2.96 -0.52 -18.40
CA ILE A 95 -4.01 -1.51 -18.13
C ILE A 95 -3.50 -2.91 -18.52
N PRO A 96 -3.35 -3.84 -17.55
CA PRO A 96 -3.01 -5.23 -17.84
C PRO A 96 -4.24 -6.02 -18.29
N TYR A 97 -4.16 -6.73 -19.41
CA TYR A 97 -5.21 -7.61 -19.92
C TYR A 97 -4.77 -9.08 -19.95
N TRP A 98 -5.50 -9.95 -19.26
CA TRP A 98 -5.18 -11.38 -19.19
C TRP A 98 -5.77 -12.15 -20.37
N ILE A 99 -4.95 -12.93 -21.08
CA ILE A 99 -5.37 -13.72 -22.24
C ILE A 99 -5.72 -15.16 -21.80
N ASP A 100 -6.99 -15.53 -21.99
CA ASP A 100 -7.53 -16.85 -21.61
C ASP A 100 -6.97 -18.01 -22.47
N LYS A 101 -6.80 -19.19 -21.84
CA LYS A 101 -6.25 -20.45 -22.39
C LYS A 101 -6.89 -20.90 -23.71
N LYS A 102 -8.12 -20.46 -24.01
CA LYS A 102 -8.91 -20.92 -25.17
C LYS A 102 -9.01 -19.92 -26.31
N LYS A 103 -8.37 -18.75 -26.21
CA LYS A 103 -8.60 -17.62 -27.13
C LYS A 103 -7.33 -17.25 -27.91
N SER A 104 -6.77 -18.21 -28.64
CA SER A 104 -5.75 -17.89 -29.66
C SER A 104 -6.36 -17.05 -30.78
N GLY A 105 -5.61 -16.11 -31.33
CA GLY A 105 -6.02 -15.34 -32.51
C GLY A 105 -5.75 -13.85 -32.40
N ASP A 106 -6.33 -13.09 -33.33
CA ASP A 106 -6.16 -11.65 -33.42
C ASP A 106 -7.02 -10.91 -32.39
N TYR A 107 -6.40 -9.98 -31.68
CA TYR A 107 -7.07 -9.05 -30.76
C TYR A 107 -6.93 -7.63 -31.30
N THR A 108 -8.01 -6.85 -31.23
CA THR A 108 -7.97 -5.41 -31.52
C THR A 108 -8.30 -4.63 -30.25
N ILE A 109 -7.54 -3.58 -29.99
CA ILE A 109 -7.59 -2.78 -28.78
C ILE A 109 -7.88 -1.33 -29.15
N GLY A 110 -9.01 -0.86 -28.63
CA GLY A 110 -9.37 0.54 -28.52
C GLY A 110 -9.52 0.96 -27.06
N THR A 111 -9.90 2.21 -26.83
CA THR A 111 -10.12 2.74 -25.48
C THR A 111 -11.26 3.76 -25.40
N LYS A 112 -11.84 3.88 -24.21
CA LYS A 112 -12.85 4.88 -23.83
C LYS A 112 -12.49 5.48 -22.48
N VAL A 113 -12.58 6.79 -22.38
CA VAL A 113 -12.30 7.58 -21.18
C VAL A 113 -13.61 8.17 -20.67
N PHE A 114 -13.88 8.00 -19.38
CA PHE A 114 -15.10 8.46 -18.71
C PHE A 114 -14.76 9.40 -17.55
N SER A 115 -15.70 10.24 -17.17
CA SER A 115 -15.65 10.96 -15.91
C SER A 115 -15.88 9.99 -14.73
N LEU A 116 -15.55 10.42 -13.51
CA LEU A 116 -15.87 9.65 -12.30
C LEU A 116 -17.38 9.39 -12.13
N LYS A 117 -18.23 10.22 -12.73
CA LYS A 117 -19.70 10.08 -12.74
C LYS A 117 -20.21 9.21 -13.91
N GLY A 118 -19.31 8.59 -14.69
CA GLY A 118 -19.66 7.69 -15.80
C GLY A 118 -19.96 8.36 -17.14
N LYS A 119 -19.81 9.69 -17.27
CA LYS A 119 -20.02 10.39 -18.55
C LYS A 119 -18.84 10.10 -19.49
N LEU A 120 -19.09 9.68 -20.73
CA LEU A 120 -18.04 9.50 -21.73
C LEU A 120 -17.38 10.85 -22.06
N LEU A 121 -16.06 10.90 -21.93
CA LEU A 121 -15.24 12.08 -22.17
C LEU A 121 -14.38 11.96 -23.43
N ALA A 122 -13.81 10.79 -23.72
CA ALA A 122 -13.07 10.58 -24.96
C ALA A 122 -13.22 9.13 -25.45
N LYS A 123 -13.11 8.91 -26.75
CA LYS A 123 -13.04 7.58 -27.36
C LYS A 123 -11.93 7.56 -28.40
N HIS A 124 -11.34 6.39 -28.63
CA HIS A 124 -10.35 6.21 -29.68
C HIS A 124 -10.96 6.48 -31.06
N ASN A 125 -10.13 6.95 -31.98
CA ASN A 125 -10.39 6.94 -33.41
C ASN A 125 -9.99 5.59 -34.01
N LYS A 126 -10.53 5.24 -35.18
CA LYS A 126 -10.21 3.96 -35.84
C LYS A 126 -8.72 3.80 -36.14
N ASP A 127 -8.03 4.88 -36.47
CA ASP A 127 -6.59 4.87 -36.77
C ASP A 127 -5.70 4.67 -35.52
N GLN A 128 -6.30 4.74 -34.32
CA GLN A 128 -5.61 4.54 -33.04
C GLN A 128 -5.83 3.14 -32.48
N GLU A 129 -6.64 2.31 -33.14
CA GLU A 129 -6.79 0.92 -32.77
C GLU A 129 -5.47 0.19 -33.00
N GLN A 130 -5.03 -0.54 -31.99
CA GLN A 130 -3.84 -1.37 -32.08
C GLN A 130 -4.25 -2.84 -32.02
N PHE A 131 -3.53 -3.70 -32.73
CA PHE A 131 -3.79 -5.13 -32.69
C PHE A 131 -2.55 -5.89 -32.21
N PHE A 132 -2.80 -7.07 -31.65
CA PHE A 132 -1.77 -8.05 -31.32
C PHE A 132 -2.33 -9.46 -31.51
N PHE A 133 -1.43 -10.43 -31.64
CA PHE A 133 -1.78 -11.84 -31.82
C PHE A 133 -1.52 -12.65 -30.56
N ALA A 134 -2.51 -13.40 -30.08
CA ALA A 134 -2.32 -14.37 -29.01
C ALA A 134 -2.01 -15.76 -29.58
N ASN A 135 -0.81 -16.28 -29.35
CA ASN A 135 -0.40 -17.60 -29.84
C ASN A 135 -0.56 -18.70 -28.78
N ASP A 136 -1.14 -19.84 -29.19
CA ASP A 136 -1.18 -21.06 -28.39
C ASP A 136 0.04 -21.93 -28.73
N PRO A 137 1.06 -22.05 -27.87
CA PRO A 137 2.23 -22.89 -28.14
C PRO A 137 1.88 -24.40 -28.20
N SER A 138 0.72 -24.82 -27.68
CA SER A 138 0.28 -26.21 -27.72
C SER A 138 -0.46 -26.61 -29.00
N ARG A 139 -0.87 -25.63 -29.83
CA ARG A 139 -1.49 -25.88 -31.14
C ARG A 139 -0.47 -25.63 -32.24
N LYS A 140 -0.08 -26.68 -32.98
CA LYS A 140 0.73 -26.54 -34.21
C LYS A 140 0.04 -25.58 -35.17
N ARG A 141 0.83 -24.61 -35.67
CA ARG A 141 0.44 -23.57 -36.63
C ARG A 141 -0.31 -24.16 -37.82
N GLN A 142 -1.62 -23.92 -37.93
CA GLN A 142 -2.26 -23.85 -39.24
C GLN A 142 -2.18 -22.39 -39.68
N LEU A 143 -1.28 -22.09 -40.62
CA LEU A 143 -1.32 -20.83 -41.34
C LEU A 143 -2.74 -20.65 -41.90
N PRO A 144 -3.33 -19.45 -41.81
CA PRO A 144 -4.62 -19.19 -42.42
C PRO A 144 -4.56 -19.58 -43.89
N ARG A 145 -5.41 -20.51 -44.33
CA ARG A 145 -5.71 -20.64 -45.75
C ARG A 145 -6.38 -19.33 -46.14
N THR A 146 -5.62 -18.46 -46.80
CA THR A 146 -6.14 -17.32 -47.53
C THR A 146 -7.14 -17.85 -48.55
N ARG A 147 -8.43 -17.89 -48.18
CA ARG A 147 -9.51 -17.88 -49.17
C ARG A 147 -9.50 -16.49 -49.77
N GLY A 148 -8.93 -16.41 -50.97
CA GLY A 148 -8.76 -15.17 -51.70
C GLY A 148 -10.06 -14.38 -51.80
N LYS A 149 -9.99 -13.11 -51.41
CA LYS A 149 -10.61 -12.03 -52.17
C LYS A 149 -9.59 -10.92 -52.35
N SER A 150 -9.28 -10.71 -53.62
CA SER A 150 -8.43 -9.67 -54.19
C SER A 150 -8.71 -8.30 -53.60
N LEU A 151 -7.69 -7.67 -53.00
CA LEU A 151 -7.55 -6.22 -52.96
C LEU A 151 -6.18 -5.87 -53.56
N LYS A 152 -6.24 -5.64 -54.88
CA LYS A 152 -5.36 -4.84 -55.73
C LYS A 152 -3.98 -4.48 -55.15
N LYS A 153 -3.03 -5.32 -55.53
CA LYS A 153 -1.64 -5.00 -55.80
C LYS A 153 -1.55 -3.78 -56.74
N LYS A 154 -1.31 -2.59 -56.20
CA LYS A 154 -0.73 -1.46 -56.95
C LYS A 154 0.44 -0.90 -56.16
N GLN A 155 1.64 -1.17 -56.69
CA GLN A 155 2.92 -0.47 -56.50
C GLN A 155 3.39 -0.42 -55.02
N MET A 156 4.16 -1.38 -54.51
CA MET A 156 5.58 -1.60 -54.85
C MET A 156 6.26 -0.34 -55.39
N ILE A 157 6.40 0.68 -54.53
CA ILE A 157 7.53 1.60 -54.65
C ILE A 157 8.75 0.83 -54.15
N ARG A 158 9.67 0.60 -55.09
CA ARG A 158 11.08 0.32 -54.81
C ARG A 158 11.58 1.44 -53.88
N MET A 159 11.83 1.14 -52.62
CA MET A 159 12.76 1.93 -51.83
C MET A 159 14.05 1.14 -51.75
N ASP A 160 15.06 1.72 -52.39
CA ASP A 160 16.47 1.38 -52.24
C ASP A 160 16.85 1.24 -50.77
N ASN A 161 17.90 0.46 -50.53
CA ASN A 161 18.62 0.30 -49.27
C ASN A 161 19.25 1.62 -48.80
N THR A 162 18.43 2.60 -48.44
CA THR A 162 18.87 3.82 -47.77
C THR A 162 18.29 3.80 -46.36
N GLN A 163 19.08 3.27 -45.44
CA GLN A 163 18.87 3.32 -43.99
C GLN A 163 17.47 2.89 -43.56
N ALA A 164 17.28 1.58 -43.41
CA ALA A 164 16.34 1.08 -42.41
C ALA A 164 16.81 1.65 -41.05
N GLN A 165 16.33 2.84 -40.70
CA GLN A 165 16.41 3.35 -39.34
C GLN A 165 15.81 2.23 -38.50
N LYS A 166 16.64 1.55 -37.71
CA LYS A 166 16.17 0.72 -36.62
C LYS A 166 15.19 1.59 -35.85
N ILE A 167 13.89 1.35 -36.03
CA ILE A 167 12.88 1.93 -35.16
C ILE A 167 13.34 1.52 -33.76
N PRO A 168 13.70 2.48 -32.88
CA PRO A 168 14.20 2.12 -31.56
C PRO A 168 13.11 1.27 -30.91
N LEU A 169 13.47 0.04 -30.55
CA LEU A 169 12.60 -0.83 -29.77
C LEU A 169 12.15 -0.02 -28.56
N ILE A 170 10.85 0.26 -28.45
CA ILE A 170 10.31 1.08 -27.36
C ILE A 170 10.67 0.36 -26.05
N GLN A 171 11.53 0.98 -25.25
CA GLN A 171 11.87 0.47 -23.92
C GLN A 171 10.88 1.08 -22.93
N PHE A 172 9.96 0.25 -22.43
CA PHE A 172 9.16 0.62 -21.27
C PHE A 172 10.08 0.81 -20.06
N GLU A 173 9.75 1.78 -19.21
CA GLU A 173 10.42 1.88 -17.91
C GLU A 173 10.17 0.56 -17.16
N PRO A 174 11.23 -0.10 -16.63
CA PRO A 174 11.06 -1.32 -15.86
C PRO A 174 10.19 -1.09 -14.62
N ALA A 175 9.79 -2.17 -13.95
CA ALA A 175 9.07 -2.06 -12.68
C ALA A 175 9.90 -1.30 -11.63
N ASP A 176 9.27 -0.77 -10.59
CA ASP A 176 9.98 -0.11 -9.48
C ASP A 176 9.22 -0.38 -8.19
N LEU A 177 9.59 -1.43 -7.47
CA LEU A 177 8.89 -1.90 -6.29
C LEU A 177 9.42 -1.22 -5.05
N LEU A 178 8.54 -0.60 -4.28
CA LEU A 178 8.93 0.03 -3.04
C LEU A 178 7.86 -0.06 -1.96
N TRP A 179 8.32 -0.13 -0.71
CA TRP A 179 7.47 -0.08 0.46
C TRP A 179 7.15 1.38 0.81
N LYS A 180 5.92 1.82 0.55
CA LYS A 180 5.42 3.14 0.94
C LYS A 180 5.22 3.27 2.44
N GLU A 181 4.85 2.18 3.10
CA GLU A 181 4.55 2.17 4.52
C GLU A 181 4.89 0.81 5.11
N VAL A 182 5.54 0.84 6.27
CA VAL A 182 5.73 -0.30 7.17
C VAL A 182 5.38 0.21 8.57
N ARG A 183 4.25 -0.22 9.12
CA ARG A 183 3.80 0.22 10.44
C ARG A 183 3.10 -0.87 11.23
N PHE A 184 3.09 -0.73 12.55
CA PHE A 184 2.29 -1.56 13.44
C PHE A 184 0.88 -0.97 13.56
N ILE A 185 -0.15 -1.82 13.59
CA ILE A 185 -1.54 -1.34 13.59
C ILE A 185 -2.01 -0.93 14.99
N ASN A 186 -1.59 -1.65 16.04
CA ASN A 186 -2.26 -1.55 17.35
C ASN A 186 -1.34 -1.25 18.55
N LYS A 187 -0.09 -1.74 18.55
CA LYS A 187 0.76 -1.75 19.76
C LYS A 187 2.23 -1.58 19.37
N ILE A 188 2.91 -0.60 19.99
CA ILE A 188 4.36 -0.39 19.84
C ILE A 188 5.11 -1.26 20.86
N SER A 189 4.54 -1.43 22.06
CA SER A 189 4.99 -2.40 23.06
C SER A 189 4.13 -3.64 22.98
N VAL A 190 4.74 -4.77 22.64
CA VAL A 190 4.04 -6.05 22.48
C VAL A 190 4.64 -7.05 23.44
N LEU A 191 3.76 -7.82 24.07
CA LEU A 191 4.17 -8.89 24.96
C LEU A 191 4.79 -10.02 24.14
N ARG A 192 5.92 -10.56 24.60
CA ARG A 192 6.44 -11.83 24.05
C ARG A 192 5.35 -12.91 24.20
N GLY A 193 5.14 -13.68 23.13
CA GLY A 193 4.07 -14.66 23.00
C GLY A 193 2.72 -14.11 22.51
N GLU A 194 2.54 -12.79 22.40
CA GLU A 194 1.29 -12.18 21.94
C GLU A 194 1.26 -11.98 20.40
N PRO A 195 0.09 -12.15 19.74
CA PRO A 195 -0.07 -11.74 18.36
C PRO A 195 -0.05 -10.20 18.20
N ALA A 196 0.62 -9.73 17.16
CA ALA A 196 0.59 -8.35 16.67
C ALA A 196 0.37 -8.33 15.15
N ASN A 197 0.00 -7.17 14.61
CA ASN A 197 -0.24 -7.00 13.18
C ASN A 197 0.66 -5.91 12.60
N ILE A 198 1.32 -6.24 11.50
CA ILE A 198 2.14 -5.31 10.71
C ILE A 198 1.38 -4.98 9.43
N ARG A 199 1.17 -3.69 9.19
CA ARG A 199 0.63 -3.18 7.93
C ARG A 199 1.77 -2.78 7.01
N LEU A 200 1.71 -3.29 5.79
CA LEU A 200 2.65 -2.98 4.72
C LEU A 200 1.87 -2.39 3.54
N VAL A 201 2.47 -1.40 2.88
CA VAL A 201 1.95 -0.88 1.62
C VAL A 201 3.04 -0.97 0.57
N LEU A 202 2.92 -1.95 -0.33
CA LEU A 202 3.80 -2.10 -1.49
C LEU A 202 3.23 -1.27 -2.65
N GLN A 203 4.09 -0.58 -3.39
CA GLN A 203 3.72 0.12 -4.60
C GLN A 203 4.69 -0.23 -5.73
N ASN A 204 4.16 -0.45 -6.93
CA ASN A 204 4.96 -0.43 -8.15
C ASN A 204 4.91 0.99 -8.74
N ASN A 205 6.02 1.69 -8.70
CA ASN A 205 6.21 3.03 -9.23
C ASN A 205 6.70 3.05 -10.68
N GLY A 206 7.07 1.90 -11.22
CA GLY A 206 7.67 1.77 -12.55
C GLY A 206 6.61 1.67 -13.65
N GLY A 207 7.10 1.57 -14.88
CA GLY A 207 6.28 1.50 -16.09
C GLY A 207 5.79 0.11 -16.45
N ASP A 208 6.39 -0.94 -15.87
CA ASP A 208 6.12 -2.33 -16.22
C ASP A 208 5.44 -3.13 -15.09
N ILE A 209 4.78 -4.23 -15.45
CA ILE A 209 4.17 -5.17 -14.51
C ILE A 209 5.27 -5.95 -13.78
N ALA A 210 5.14 -6.08 -12.47
CA ALA A 210 5.94 -7.03 -11.70
C ALA A 210 5.10 -8.25 -11.36
N SER A 211 5.62 -9.45 -11.64
CA SER A 211 4.96 -10.73 -11.39
C SER A 211 5.81 -11.60 -10.48
N ASN A 212 5.16 -12.49 -9.73
CA ASN A 212 5.82 -13.35 -8.74
C ASN A 212 6.70 -12.58 -7.75
N VAL A 213 6.18 -11.45 -7.25
CA VAL A 213 6.89 -10.51 -6.40
C VAL A 213 7.06 -11.11 -5.01
N LYS A 214 8.24 -11.68 -4.75
CA LYS A 214 8.60 -12.23 -3.45
C LYS A 214 8.89 -11.09 -2.47
N TYR A 215 8.45 -11.24 -1.24
CA TYR A 215 8.83 -10.34 -0.16
C TYR A 215 9.11 -11.09 1.12
N SER A 216 9.99 -10.51 1.94
CA SER A 216 10.37 -11.05 3.24
C SER A 216 10.37 -9.95 4.27
N LEU A 217 9.98 -10.30 5.49
CA LEU A 217 10.09 -9.44 6.66
C LEU A 217 11.14 -9.99 7.60
N TYR A 218 11.95 -9.07 8.08
CA TYR A 218 13.01 -9.31 9.03
C TYR A 218 12.80 -8.47 10.26
N TRP A 219 13.19 -8.97 11.42
CA TRP A 219 13.46 -8.12 12.55
C TRP A 219 14.90 -8.28 13.01
N TYR A 220 15.40 -7.27 13.70
CA TYR A 220 16.69 -7.35 14.39
C TYR A 220 16.65 -6.50 15.64
N PHE A 221 17.41 -6.94 16.64
CA PHE A 221 17.64 -6.14 17.83
C PHE A 221 18.41 -4.87 17.45
N VAL A 222 17.95 -3.69 17.87
CA VAL A 222 18.49 -2.39 17.43
C VAL A 222 20.01 -2.29 17.66
N HIS A 223 20.50 -2.87 18.76
CA HIS A 223 21.94 -2.90 19.10
C HIS A 223 22.76 -3.92 18.29
N ARG A 224 22.12 -4.80 17.51
CA ARG A 224 22.77 -5.85 16.70
C ARG A 224 22.18 -5.91 15.28
N PRO A 225 22.28 -4.82 14.48
CA PRO A 225 21.59 -4.72 13.19
C PRO A 225 22.05 -5.71 12.11
N LYS A 226 23.21 -6.34 12.30
CA LYS A 226 23.72 -7.39 11.40
C LYS A 226 23.03 -8.75 11.61
N ARG A 227 22.41 -8.99 12.76
CA ARG A 227 21.72 -10.25 13.09
C ARG A 227 20.23 -10.12 12.76
N LYS A 228 19.91 -10.19 11.47
CA LYS A 228 18.53 -10.15 10.97
C LYS A 228 17.92 -11.54 11.04
N LEU A 229 16.75 -11.66 11.66
CA LEU A 229 15.95 -12.89 11.63
C LEU A 229 14.80 -12.71 10.66
N ARG A 230 14.68 -13.62 9.69
CA ARG A 230 13.51 -13.67 8.81
C ARG A 230 12.37 -14.36 9.55
N PHE A 231 11.29 -13.63 9.82
CA PHE A 231 10.12 -14.18 10.51
C PHE A 231 8.93 -14.40 9.57
N TYR A 232 8.94 -13.79 8.39
CA TYR A 232 7.86 -13.93 7.41
C TYR A 232 8.39 -13.84 5.99
N ASN A 233 7.80 -14.62 5.07
CA ASN A 233 8.00 -14.50 3.64
C ASN A 233 6.74 -14.94 2.90
N ASP A 234 6.48 -14.30 1.77
CA ASP A 234 5.33 -14.59 0.92
C ASP A 234 5.55 -13.97 -0.47
N GLN A 235 4.58 -14.10 -1.37
CA GLN A 235 4.66 -13.62 -2.75
C GLN A 235 3.35 -13.00 -3.22
N ILE A 236 3.46 -11.90 -3.97
CA ILE A 236 2.35 -11.27 -4.67
C ILE A 236 2.40 -11.73 -6.13
N LYS A 237 1.32 -12.34 -6.61
CA LYS A 237 1.25 -12.88 -7.97
C LYS A 237 1.55 -11.83 -9.05
N VAL A 238 0.91 -10.67 -8.95
CA VAL A 238 1.04 -9.56 -9.91
C VAL A 238 0.80 -8.23 -9.21
N ILE A 239 1.59 -7.22 -9.55
CA ILE A 239 1.35 -5.81 -9.22
C ILE A 239 1.57 -4.93 -10.46
N ALA A 240 0.50 -4.24 -10.87
CA ALA A 240 0.52 -3.41 -12.07
C ALA A 240 1.23 -2.06 -11.83
N PRO A 241 1.66 -1.36 -12.89
CA PRO A 241 2.19 0.00 -12.80
C PRO A 241 1.25 0.97 -12.04
N GLY A 242 1.81 1.65 -11.06
CA GLY A 242 1.10 2.58 -10.16
C GLY A 242 0.13 1.92 -9.17
N GLU A 243 0.02 0.59 -9.16
CA GLU A 243 -0.82 -0.12 -8.21
C GLU A 243 -0.21 -0.13 -6.80
N LYS A 244 -1.06 -0.07 -5.78
CA LYS A 244 -0.70 -0.26 -4.38
C LYS A 244 -1.35 -1.53 -3.86
N LYS A 245 -0.55 -2.37 -3.19
CA LYS A 245 -1.05 -3.53 -2.42
C LYS A 245 -0.90 -3.23 -0.94
N VAL A 246 -1.99 -3.36 -0.21
CA VAL A 246 -2.00 -3.26 1.26
C VAL A 246 -2.02 -4.68 1.81
N LEU A 247 -1.08 -4.97 2.71
CA LEU A 247 -0.93 -6.27 3.36
C LEU A 247 -1.02 -6.06 4.87
N GLU A 248 -1.70 -6.96 5.56
CA GLU A 248 -1.75 -7.01 7.01
C GLU A 248 -1.27 -8.38 7.45
N ILE A 249 -0.10 -8.41 8.08
CA ILE A 249 0.61 -9.63 8.43
C ILE A 249 0.45 -9.86 9.93
N PRO A 250 -0.25 -10.93 10.35
CA PRO A 250 -0.25 -11.36 11.74
C PRO A 250 1.12 -11.95 12.07
N ILE A 251 1.67 -11.53 13.20
CA ILE A 251 2.95 -12.01 13.73
C ILE A 251 2.75 -12.42 15.18
N THR A 252 3.45 -13.46 15.62
CA THR A 252 3.55 -13.81 17.04
C THR A 252 5.00 -13.66 17.44
N ILE A 253 5.26 -12.90 18.50
CA ILE A 253 6.63 -12.71 18.98
C ILE A 253 7.04 -13.97 19.75
N PRO A 254 8.14 -14.65 19.39
CA PRO A 254 8.61 -15.81 20.13
C PRO A 254 8.96 -15.47 21.59
N ASP A 255 8.72 -16.42 22.48
CA ASP A 255 8.93 -16.25 23.92
C ASP A 255 10.41 -16.21 24.34
N ASP A 256 11.27 -16.79 23.50
CA ASP A 256 12.72 -16.88 23.66
C ASP A 256 13.48 -15.66 23.12
N GLU A 257 12.82 -14.80 22.34
CA GLU A 257 13.43 -13.56 21.83
C GLU A 257 13.83 -12.62 22.98
N GLN A 258 15.00 -12.00 22.86
CA GLN A 258 15.52 -11.11 23.89
C GLN A 258 14.59 -9.89 24.07
N LYS A 259 14.44 -9.39 25.31
CA LYS A 259 13.70 -8.15 25.58
C LYS A 259 14.39 -6.90 25.02
N GLY A 260 13.59 -5.92 24.63
CA GLY A 260 14.03 -4.58 24.23
C GLY A 260 13.56 -4.18 22.83
N LYS A 261 14.27 -3.22 22.22
CA LYS A 261 13.88 -2.59 20.96
C LYS A 261 14.32 -3.39 19.73
N TYR A 262 13.37 -3.64 18.85
CA TYR A 262 13.55 -4.31 17.57
C TYR A 262 13.10 -3.42 16.42
N GLN A 263 13.89 -3.42 15.35
CA GLN A 263 13.51 -2.78 14.10
C GLN A 263 12.99 -3.84 13.14
N VAL A 264 11.82 -3.60 12.56
CA VAL A 264 11.31 -4.40 11.43
C VAL A 264 11.82 -3.80 10.11
N LEU A 265 12.30 -4.68 9.24
CA LEU A 265 12.76 -4.40 7.88
C LEU A 265 11.92 -5.23 6.90
N ALA A 266 11.24 -4.56 5.98
CA ALA A 266 10.60 -5.19 4.83
C ALA A 266 11.52 -5.13 3.62
N VAL A 267 11.66 -6.26 2.93
CA VAL A 267 12.46 -6.40 1.70
C VAL A 267 11.56 -7.01 0.63
N VAL A 268 11.46 -6.36 -0.52
CA VAL A 268 10.81 -6.91 -1.72
C VAL A 268 11.88 -7.31 -2.73
N ASP A 269 11.62 -8.38 -3.48
CA ASP A 269 12.52 -8.94 -4.50
C ASP A 269 13.99 -9.05 -4.06
N GLU A 270 14.23 -9.69 -2.91
CA GLU A 270 15.59 -9.83 -2.36
C GLU A 270 16.53 -10.62 -3.29
N GLY A 271 15.98 -11.50 -4.12
CA GLY A 271 16.71 -12.25 -5.14
C GLY A 271 17.09 -11.41 -6.36
N ASN A 272 16.57 -10.18 -6.48
CA ASN A 272 16.71 -9.32 -7.64
C ASN A 272 16.34 -10.06 -8.94
N GLU A 273 15.23 -10.81 -8.89
CA GLU A 273 14.71 -11.62 -9.99
C GLU A 273 13.91 -10.76 -10.98
N ILE A 274 13.41 -9.61 -10.53
CA ILE A 274 12.62 -8.68 -11.32
C ILE A 274 13.54 -7.56 -11.79
N LYS A 275 13.47 -7.23 -13.08
CA LYS A 275 14.20 -6.08 -13.61
C LYS A 275 13.53 -4.81 -13.14
N GLU A 276 14.24 -4.03 -12.33
CA GLU A 276 13.71 -2.80 -11.74
C GLU A 276 14.48 -1.54 -12.14
N ALA A 277 13.81 -0.40 -12.12
CA ALA A 277 14.40 0.91 -12.37
C ALA A 277 15.35 1.32 -11.23
N ASN A 278 14.98 0.97 -10.00
CA ASN A 278 15.78 1.18 -8.81
C ASN A 278 15.62 -0.05 -7.91
N VAL A 279 16.73 -0.66 -7.52
CA VAL A 279 16.74 -1.83 -6.63
C VAL A 279 17.02 -1.44 -5.18
N LYS A 280 17.40 -0.18 -4.93
CA LYS A 280 17.81 0.31 -3.60
C LYS A 280 16.63 0.69 -2.72
N ASN A 281 15.48 0.99 -3.31
CA ASN A 281 14.21 1.34 -2.65
C ASN A 281 13.33 0.11 -2.32
N ASN A 282 13.81 -1.09 -2.64
CA ASN A 282 13.15 -2.35 -2.30
C ASN A 282 13.13 -2.66 -0.80
N GLN A 283 13.82 -1.85 0.00
CA GLN A 283 13.95 -2.03 1.45
C GLN A 283 13.37 -0.85 2.19
N SER A 284 12.57 -1.13 3.22
CA SER A 284 12.05 -0.09 4.11
C SER A 284 11.94 -0.59 5.54
N LYS A 285 12.19 0.32 6.48
CA LYS A 285 12.10 0.07 7.91
C LYS A 285 10.75 0.51 8.44
N ALA A 286 10.28 -0.13 9.51
CA ALA A 286 9.13 0.36 10.25
C ALA A 286 9.38 1.77 10.79
N ILE A 287 8.34 2.60 10.79
CA ILE A 287 8.41 4.01 11.24
C ILE A 287 8.84 4.13 12.71
N LYS A 288 8.45 3.16 13.54
CA LYS A 288 8.81 3.09 14.96
C LYS A 288 9.45 1.73 15.26
N ASP A 289 10.29 1.70 16.28
CA ASP A 289 10.78 0.44 16.84
C ASP A 289 9.66 -0.31 17.56
N MET A 290 9.73 -1.63 17.51
CA MET A 290 8.87 -2.53 18.26
C MET A 290 9.56 -2.89 19.58
N ILE A 291 8.84 -2.79 20.68
CA ILE A 291 9.38 -3.11 22.01
C ILE A 291 8.89 -4.50 22.40
N PHE A 292 9.81 -5.46 22.47
CA PHE A 292 9.54 -6.81 22.96
C PHE A 292 9.72 -6.79 24.48
N SER A 293 8.63 -7.04 25.21
CA SER A 293 8.64 -6.99 26.67
C SER A 293 7.81 -8.13 27.27
N ASP A 294 8.05 -8.44 28.55
CA ASP A 294 7.15 -9.29 29.34
C ASP A 294 6.05 -8.48 30.04
N ILE A 295 6.21 -7.14 30.05
CA ILE A 295 5.26 -6.19 30.61
C ILE A 295 5.10 -5.02 29.63
N ALA A 296 3.87 -4.79 29.17
CA ALA A 296 3.55 -3.71 28.25
C ALA A 296 2.89 -2.56 29.03
N LEU A 297 3.51 -1.39 29.02
CA LEU A 297 2.96 -0.20 29.64
C LEU A 297 1.79 0.34 28.80
N ILE A 298 0.66 0.66 29.42
CA ILE A 298 -0.51 1.25 28.77
C ILE A 298 -0.60 2.74 29.09
N MET A 299 -0.71 3.08 30.37
CA MET A 299 -0.93 4.45 30.85
C MET A 299 -0.04 4.70 32.08
N PRO A 300 0.59 5.89 32.24
CA PRO A 300 0.63 6.98 31.29
C PRO A 300 1.34 6.64 29.97
N THR A 301 0.85 7.22 28.88
CA THR A 301 1.56 7.18 27.60
C THR A 301 2.85 7.99 27.69
N ASP A 302 3.80 7.73 26.79
CA ASP A 302 5.06 8.46 26.76
C ASP A 302 4.80 9.96 26.53
N GLY A 303 5.30 10.79 27.45
CA GLY A 303 5.10 12.24 27.47
C GLY A 303 3.73 12.70 27.97
N HIS A 304 2.91 11.83 28.57
CA HIS A 304 1.67 12.24 29.24
C HIS A 304 1.95 13.25 30.36
N SER A 305 1.07 14.24 30.53
CA SER A 305 1.14 15.18 31.66
C SER A 305 -0.03 14.96 32.61
N PHE A 306 0.27 14.66 33.87
CA PHE A 306 -0.71 14.66 34.95
C PHE A 306 -0.94 16.09 35.45
N ALA A 307 -2.13 16.36 35.98
CA ALA A 307 -2.37 17.58 36.75
C ALA A 307 -1.65 17.51 38.12
N GLU A 308 -1.32 18.66 38.70
CA GLU A 308 -0.62 18.74 39.98
C GLU A 308 -1.43 18.19 41.16
N ASP A 309 -2.75 18.37 41.16
CA ASP A 309 -3.69 17.75 42.10
C ASP A 309 -3.93 16.25 41.81
N GLY A 310 -3.20 15.71 40.82
CA GLY A 310 -3.66 14.66 39.94
C GLY A 310 -3.97 13.33 40.60
N LEU A 311 -5.03 12.70 40.07
CA LEU A 311 -5.30 11.28 40.19
C LEU A 311 -4.30 10.49 39.33
N TYR A 312 -3.10 10.26 39.86
CA TYR A 312 -2.11 9.41 39.21
C TYR A 312 -2.73 8.04 38.91
N PHE A 313 -2.56 7.57 37.68
CA PHE A 313 -3.07 6.28 37.25
C PHE A 313 -2.04 5.59 36.36
N PHE A 314 -1.65 4.39 36.78
CA PHE A 314 -0.74 3.55 36.03
C PHE A 314 -1.44 2.26 35.65
N GLU A 315 -1.29 1.85 34.40
CA GLU A 315 -1.90 0.67 33.82
C GLU A 315 -0.88 -0.04 32.92
N TRP A 316 -0.85 -1.36 33.04
CA TRP A 316 0.04 -2.22 32.27
C TRP A 316 -0.65 -3.54 31.93
N ARG A 317 0.04 -4.35 31.15
CA ARG A 317 -0.35 -5.73 30.82
C ARG A 317 0.82 -6.66 31.02
N SER A 318 0.55 -7.87 31.50
CA SER A 318 1.49 -8.98 31.47
C SER A 318 0.71 -10.30 31.34
N ASN A 319 1.29 -11.27 30.65
CA ASN A 319 0.71 -12.62 30.53
C ASN A 319 1.47 -13.66 31.37
N LYS A 320 2.74 -13.37 31.73
CA LYS A 320 3.64 -14.32 32.41
C LYS A 320 3.84 -14.02 33.89
N TYR A 321 3.52 -12.80 34.31
CA TYR A 321 3.72 -12.32 35.67
C TYR A 321 2.37 -11.90 36.25
N ASN A 322 2.23 -12.04 37.57
CA ASN A 322 0.96 -11.86 38.26
C ASN A 322 1.08 -11.05 39.56
N GLN A 323 2.29 -10.61 39.92
CA GLN A 323 2.55 -9.69 41.02
C GLN A 323 3.36 -8.52 40.50
N PHE A 324 3.04 -7.29 40.90
CA PHE A 324 3.59 -6.07 40.33
C PHE A 324 3.93 -5.00 41.37
N LYS A 325 4.91 -4.16 41.02
CA LYS A 325 5.23 -2.87 41.65
C LYS A 325 5.47 -1.83 40.57
N VAL A 326 4.96 -0.62 40.76
CA VAL A 326 5.30 0.54 39.94
C VAL A 326 6.51 1.22 40.57
N GLU A 327 7.52 1.49 39.76
CA GLU A 327 8.67 2.30 40.12
C GLU A 327 8.62 3.63 39.40
N ILE A 328 8.91 4.71 40.13
CA ILE A 328 9.03 6.07 39.62
C ILE A 328 10.39 6.65 39.99
N SER A 329 11.09 7.28 39.06
CA SER A 329 12.39 7.91 39.32
C SER A 329 12.64 9.12 38.41
N ALA A 330 13.53 10.01 38.82
CA ALA A 330 14.11 11.01 37.93
C ALA A 330 15.14 10.40 36.94
N ASP A 331 15.72 9.25 37.29
CA ASP A 331 16.70 8.55 36.45
C ASP A 331 16.01 7.46 35.59
N PRO A 332 16.10 7.50 34.25
CA PRO A 332 15.52 6.49 33.37
C PRO A 332 16.13 5.09 33.55
N SER A 333 17.31 4.97 34.18
CA SER A 333 17.96 3.68 34.43
C SER A 333 17.48 2.99 35.70
N PHE A 334 16.90 3.76 36.66
CA PHE A 334 16.44 3.28 37.96
C PHE A 334 17.52 2.47 38.71
N LEU A 335 18.79 2.87 38.56
CA LEU A 335 19.92 2.23 39.26
C LEU A 335 20.15 2.83 40.65
N VAL A 336 19.67 4.05 40.88
CA VAL A 336 19.79 4.76 42.15
C VAL A 336 18.53 4.48 42.98
N GLU A 337 18.67 3.60 43.97
CA GLU A 337 17.54 3.17 44.81
C GLU A 337 16.95 4.34 45.62
N ASP A 338 17.79 5.21 46.16
CA ASP A 338 17.37 6.36 46.98
C ASP A 338 16.52 7.38 46.21
N SER A 339 16.66 7.42 44.88
CA SER A 339 15.86 8.26 43.99
C SER A 339 14.74 7.49 43.28
N THR A 340 14.46 6.26 43.71
CA THR A 340 13.44 5.39 43.13
C THR A 340 12.33 5.16 44.13
N PHE A 341 11.14 5.59 43.76
CA PHE A 341 9.93 5.44 44.54
C PHE A 341 9.13 4.21 44.07
N ARG A 342 8.59 3.41 45.01
CA ARG A 342 7.89 2.15 44.74
C ARG A 342 6.46 2.16 45.28
N ILE A 343 5.50 1.68 44.47
CA ILE A 343 4.08 1.59 44.82
C ILE A 343 3.53 0.22 44.39
N PRO A 344 2.76 -0.49 45.24
CA PRO A 344 2.42 -0.18 46.64
C PRO A 344 3.63 -0.12 47.57
N LYS A 345 3.51 0.61 48.68
CA LYS A 345 4.54 0.60 49.75
C LYS A 345 4.44 -0.72 50.54
N GLY A 346 5.58 -1.30 50.91
CA GLY A 346 5.66 -2.52 51.73
C GLY A 346 6.90 -3.35 51.44
N ASP A 347 7.41 -4.01 52.48
CA ASP A 347 8.56 -4.91 52.41
C ASP A 347 8.13 -6.35 52.09
N GLY A 348 9.03 -7.14 51.50
CA GLY A 348 8.75 -8.55 51.18
C GLY A 348 7.52 -8.75 50.28
N ASP A 349 6.59 -9.61 50.71
CA ASP A 349 5.35 -9.94 50.00
C ASP A 349 4.23 -8.89 50.20
N GLU A 350 4.36 -7.97 51.17
CA GLU A 350 3.34 -6.95 51.48
C GLU A 350 3.32 -5.79 50.47
N GLY A 351 4.41 -5.60 49.72
CA GLY A 351 4.53 -4.50 48.75
C GLY A 351 4.08 -4.82 47.32
N TRP A 352 3.57 -6.01 47.03
CA TRP A 352 3.20 -6.41 45.66
C TRP A 352 1.69 -6.38 45.46
N THR A 353 1.24 -5.90 44.28
CA THR A 353 -0.17 -5.99 43.88
C THR A 353 -0.38 -7.04 42.79
N SER A 354 -1.51 -7.75 42.82
CA SER A 354 -1.92 -8.62 41.71
C SER A 354 -2.70 -7.90 40.61
N SER A 355 -3.08 -6.64 40.84
CA SER A 355 -3.80 -5.84 39.85
C SER A 355 -2.88 -5.40 38.72
N THR A 356 -3.41 -5.24 37.51
CA THR A 356 -2.69 -4.72 36.34
C THR A 356 -2.80 -3.20 36.19
N SER A 357 -3.29 -2.55 37.23
CA SER A 357 -3.37 -1.11 37.33
C SER A 357 -3.28 -0.68 38.79
N ILE A 358 -2.84 0.56 39.01
CA ILE A 358 -2.79 1.16 40.33
C ILE A 358 -3.20 2.63 40.25
N LYS A 359 -4.03 3.00 41.23
CA LYS A 359 -4.32 4.39 41.60
C LYS A 359 -3.66 4.58 42.95
N PRO A 360 -2.52 5.28 43.04
CA PRO A 360 -1.85 5.49 44.31
C PRO A 360 -2.81 6.11 45.32
N LEU A 361 -2.79 5.61 46.55
CA LEU A 361 -3.63 6.14 47.62
C LEU A 361 -3.13 7.52 48.06
N GLN A 362 -4.01 8.28 48.71
CA GLN A 362 -3.66 9.55 49.33
C GLN A 362 -2.54 9.30 50.37
N GLY A 363 -1.32 9.76 50.09
CA GLY A 363 -0.11 9.51 50.91
C GLY A 363 0.96 8.62 50.27
N GLU A 364 0.62 7.83 49.25
CA GLU A 364 1.60 7.02 48.51
C GLU A 364 2.25 7.84 47.41
N MET A 365 1.47 8.56 46.61
CA MET A 365 1.99 9.44 45.56
C MET A 365 1.45 10.85 45.77
N MET A 366 1.80 11.45 46.91
CA MET A 366 1.48 12.85 47.16
C MET A 366 2.13 13.71 46.07
N PRO A 367 1.44 14.74 45.54
CA PRO A 367 2.05 15.75 44.68
C PRO A 367 3.41 16.21 45.21
N GLY A 368 3.53 16.46 46.52
CA GLY A 368 4.79 16.85 47.16
C GLY A 368 5.96 15.86 47.03
N LEU A 369 5.73 14.55 46.93
CA LEU A 369 6.82 13.57 46.74
C LEU A 369 7.32 13.59 45.29
N ALA A 370 6.40 13.64 44.32
CA ALA A 370 6.77 13.75 42.92
C ALA A 370 7.44 15.10 42.61
N THR A 371 6.87 16.21 43.11
CA THR A 371 7.46 17.55 43.02
C THR A 371 8.82 17.61 43.74
N GLY A 372 8.96 16.99 44.91
CA GLY A 372 10.24 16.92 45.62
C GLY A 372 11.32 16.18 44.83
N ILE A 373 10.98 15.10 44.13
CA ILE A 373 11.91 14.39 43.24
C ILE A 373 12.27 15.29 42.04
N LEU A 374 11.29 15.97 41.44
CA LEU A 374 11.52 16.90 40.33
C LEU A 374 12.47 18.04 40.72
N GLU A 375 12.20 18.71 41.86
CA GLU A 375 12.98 19.84 42.37
C GLU A 375 14.41 19.44 42.76
N SER A 376 14.55 18.36 43.53
CA SER A 376 15.87 17.87 43.98
C SER A 376 16.78 17.46 42.82
N ASN A 377 16.19 16.91 41.74
CA ASN A 377 16.93 16.47 40.55
C ASN A 377 16.96 17.52 39.43
N LYS A 378 16.34 18.71 39.64
CA LYS A 378 16.25 19.80 38.65
C LYS A 378 15.74 19.33 37.27
N THR A 379 14.70 18.51 37.28
CA THR A 379 14.06 17.96 36.08
C THR A 379 12.59 18.39 36.01
N ASP A 380 12.04 18.47 34.80
CA ASP A 380 10.63 18.77 34.53
C ASP A 380 9.77 17.50 34.34
N HIS A 381 10.40 16.33 34.43
CA HIS A 381 9.77 15.05 34.14
C HIS A 381 10.28 13.93 35.03
N LEU A 382 9.46 12.88 35.11
CA LEU A 382 9.81 11.62 35.78
C LEU A 382 9.68 10.46 34.79
N TYR A 383 10.30 9.36 35.16
CA TYR A 383 10.18 8.08 34.50
C TYR A 383 9.37 7.14 35.37
N TRP A 384 8.58 6.30 34.73
CA TRP A 384 7.92 5.18 35.40
C TRP A 384 8.22 3.86 34.69
N ARG A 385 8.27 2.78 35.45
CA ARG A 385 8.33 1.41 34.95
C ARG A 385 7.56 0.48 35.89
N VAL A 386 7.33 -0.75 35.45
CA VAL A 386 6.71 -1.80 36.26
C VAL A 386 7.73 -2.91 36.48
N ILE A 387 7.95 -3.27 37.73
CA ILE A 387 8.60 -4.52 38.11
C ILE A 387 7.50 -5.56 38.32
N ALA A 388 7.71 -6.77 37.82
CA ALA A 388 6.81 -7.89 38.05
C ALA A 388 7.55 -9.11 38.58
N ARG A 389 6.82 -9.91 39.36
CA ARG A 389 7.23 -11.19 39.92
C ARG A 389 6.20 -12.26 39.53
N ASN A 390 6.68 -13.47 39.25
CA ASN A 390 5.81 -14.61 38.99
C ASN A 390 5.78 -15.57 40.20
N SER A 391 4.95 -16.62 40.12
CA SER A 391 4.79 -17.61 41.19
C SER A 391 6.06 -18.40 41.52
N ARG A 392 7.06 -18.41 40.64
CA ARG A 392 8.38 -19.03 40.87
C ARG A 392 9.38 -18.09 41.53
N GLY A 393 9.00 -16.83 41.74
CA GLY A 393 9.87 -15.79 42.27
C GLY A 393 10.80 -15.14 41.25
N GLU A 394 10.64 -15.44 39.95
CA GLU A 394 11.40 -14.77 38.89
C GLU A 394 10.90 -13.32 38.76
N ILE A 395 11.84 -12.38 38.65
CA ILE A 395 11.56 -10.94 38.57
C ILE A 395 11.94 -10.42 37.18
N THR A 396 11.11 -9.52 36.65
CA THR A 396 11.43 -8.74 35.45
C THR A 396 11.01 -7.29 35.62
N ALA A 397 11.59 -6.41 34.82
CA ALA A 397 11.12 -5.03 34.67
C ALA A 397 10.63 -4.77 33.24
N SER A 398 9.71 -3.82 33.10
CA SER A 398 9.35 -3.22 31.81
C SER A 398 10.43 -2.23 31.36
N GLU A 399 10.31 -1.73 30.12
CA GLU A 399 10.97 -0.47 29.76
C GLU A 399 10.41 0.69 30.60
N SER A 400 11.17 1.78 30.68
CA SER A 400 10.76 3.03 31.31
C SER A 400 10.05 3.95 30.32
N ARG A 401 9.07 4.71 30.79
CA ARG A 401 8.41 5.78 30.01
C ARG A 401 8.44 7.10 30.74
N LYS A 402 8.51 8.19 29.99
CA LYS A 402 8.52 9.54 30.54
C LYS A 402 7.09 10.03 30.77
N PHE A 403 6.87 10.78 31.84
CA PHE A 403 5.66 11.54 32.08
C PHE A 403 6.01 12.88 32.77
N PHE A 404 5.09 13.81 32.69
CA PHE A 404 5.19 15.16 33.23
C PHE A 404 4.13 15.39 34.30
N ILE A 405 4.37 16.40 35.12
CA ILE A 405 3.38 16.91 36.07
C ILE A 405 3.24 18.40 35.75
N SER A 406 2.05 18.79 35.29
CA SER A 406 1.70 20.18 35.05
C SER A 406 1.55 20.88 36.40
N LEU A 407 2.62 21.49 36.90
CA LEU A 407 2.57 22.42 38.01
C LEU A 407 1.75 23.63 37.55
N ASN A 408 0.65 23.93 38.21
CA ASN A 408 -0.08 25.15 37.88
C ASN A 408 0.83 26.32 38.25
N ALA A 409 1.19 27.13 37.25
CA ALA A 409 1.84 28.41 37.50
C ALA A 409 0.85 29.30 38.25
N ASN A 410 1.07 29.46 39.55
CA ASN A 410 0.42 30.51 40.34
C ASN A 410 0.87 31.89 39.87
#